data_AF-A0A8J9YZQ6-F1
#
_entry.id   AF-A0A8J9YZQ6-F1
#
_cell.length_a   1.000
_cell.length_b   1.000
_cell.length_c   1.000
_cell.angle_alpha   90.00
_cell.angle_beta   90.00
_cell.angle_gamma   90.00
#
_symmetry.space_group_name_H-M   'P 1'
#
loop_
_entity.id
_entity.type
_entity.pdbx_description
1 polymer ?
#
loop_
_entity_poly.entity_id
_entity_poly.type
_entity_poly.pdbx_seq_one_letter_code
_entity_poly.pdbx_strand_id
1 'polypeptide(L)'
;MSRSFTVRPANAKQQRPGMEGTSPGRGGGRGRGRGATGNQGPSYRDIDLGQGARPRDRTTVAGGTGQKDATGQTEGNDKAIPEERFKRGDGYTLVVPNEKKRQSVLKQGQKELEAYQKHKESRRPANFSYVGTVGGPNVPEDEVRRQQEQENRRQRMGMKDKREQYRQTQKQQEDKQIQMKKDYYRGQAQKKEVRQKKENKEREKRLAEDHRQKNQAFLDKLEAQQKRGRPRAGVKSTAGDRHDSKEVVEEEQEEEGFEEEENPLAELRDLYPNYDVQMLSEILQSADGDLDEAIALLRV
;
A
#
# COMPACT_ATOMS: atom_id res chain seq x y z
N MET A 1 6.00 -70.47 -30.80
CA MET A 1 5.89 -69.14 -31.46
C MET A 1 5.46 -68.18 -30.36
N SER A 2 6.16 -67.14 -29.95
CA SER A 2 6.80 -66.05 -30.70
C SER A 2 7.83 -65.33 -29.82
N ARG A 3 8.91 -64.86 -30.44
CA ARG A 3 10.06 -64.16 -29.85
C ARG A 3 9.72 -62.68 -29.61
N SER A 4 10.13 -62.10 -28.49
CA SER A 4 10.20 -60.64 -28.31
C SER A 4 11.65 -60.21 -28.07
N PHE A 5 12.14 -59.39 -28.99
CA PHE A 5 13.49 -58.88 -29.17
C PHE A 5 13.80 -57.74 -28.17
N THR A 6 14.95 -57.79 -27.51
CA THR A 6 15.57 -56.61 -26.88
C THR A 6 16.59 -55.99 -27.84
N VAL A 7 16.36 -54.76 -28.27
CA VAL A 7 17.29 -53.98 -29.08
C VAL A 7 18.15 -53.11 -28.16
N ARG A 8 19.47 -53.33 -28.19
CA ARG A 8 20.48 -52.38 -27.69
C ARG A 8 20.81 -51.37 -28.80
N PRO A 9 20.88 -50.06 -28.51
CA PRO A 9 21.66 -49.17 -29.35
C PRO A 9 23.10 -49.04 -28.83
N ALA A 10 24.02 -48.99 -29.78
CA ALA A 10 25.45 -48.95 -29.61
C ALA A 10 26.00 -47.52 -29.39
N ASN A 11 27.17 -47.53 -28.75
CA ASN A 11 28.17 -46.48 -28.55
C ASN A 11 28.32 -45.43 -29.66
N ALA A 12 28.62 -44.18 -29.27
CA ALA A 12 29.96 -43.57 -29.41
C ALA A 12 29.87 -42.03 -29.56
N LYS A 13 30.60 -41.29 -28.73
CA LYS A 13 31.74 -40.46 -29.16
C LYS A 13 32.36 -39.69 -27.99
N GLN A 14 33.69 -39.76 -27.96
CA GLN A 14 34.62 -39.00 -27.16
C GLN A 14 34.57 -37.50 -27.54
N GLN A 15 34.83 -36.59 -26.59
CA GLN A 15 35.91 -35.58 -26.66
C GLN A 15 35.87 -34.60 -25.46
N ARG A 16 36.88 -34.75 -24.60
CA ARG A 16 37.78 -33.73 -24.02
C ARG A 16 37.30 -32.63 -23.03
N PRO A 17 38.25 -32.10 -22.21
CA PRO A 17 38.01 -31.51 -20.90
C PRO A 17 38.16 -29.97 -20.89
N GLY A 18 37.56 -29.30 -19.90
CA GLY A 18 37.85 -27.89 -19.64
C GLY A 18 36.85 -27.20 -18.71
N MET A 19 37.36 -26.83 -17.54
CA MET A 19 37.21 -25.52 -16.87
C MET A 19 35.81 -24.98 -16.51
N GLU A 20 35.67 -24.81 -15.19
CA GLU A 20 35.32 -23.56 -14.50
C GLU A 20 33.92 -22.96 -14.67
N GLY A 21 33.21 -22.98 -13.53
CA GLY A 21 32.61 -21.79 -12.92
C GLY A 21 31.47 -21.11 -13.67
N THR A 22 30.23 -21.38 -13.25
CA THR A 22 29.09 -20.52 -13.62
C THR A 22 28.26 -20.18 -12.39
N SER A 23 28.50 -18.98 -11.86
CA SER A 23 27.55 -18.22 -11.04
C SER A 23 26.37 -17.74 -11.89
N PRO A 24 25.15 -17.57 -11.30
CA PRO A 24 23.97 -17.17 -12.05
C PRO A 24 23.89 -15.63 -12.18
N GLY A 25 23.93 -15.14 -13.42
CA GLY A 25 23.88 -13.72 -13.75
C GLY A 25 22.66 -13.35 -14.59
N ARG A 26 21.71 -12.65 -13.94
CA ARG A 26 20.62 -11.80 -14.44
C ARG A 26 20.48 -11.60 -15.96
N GLY A 27 19.33 -12.04 -16.48
CA GLY A 27 18.80 -11.61 -17.77
C GLY A 27 18.44 -10.12 -17.77
N GLY A 28 19.07 -9.37 -18.66
CA GLY A 28 18.73 -7.99 -19.01
C GLY A 28 18.08 -7.93 -20.38
N GLY A 29 16.76 -8.07 -20.44
CA GLY A 29 15.97 -7.80 -21.64
C GLY A 29 15.73 -6.29 -21.78
N ARG A 30 16.44 -5.66 -22.73
CA ARG A 30 16.19 -4.27 -23.14
C ARG A 30 15.00 -4.22 -24.11
N GLY A 31 13.81 -4.01 -23.57
CA GLY A 31 12.63 -3.58 -24.34
C GLY A 31 12.63 -2.06 -24.49
N ARG A 32 12.79 -1.58 -25.72
CA ARG A 32 12.54 -0.18 -26.10
C ARG A 32 11.03 0.04 -26.16
N GLY A 33 10.51 0.98 -25.38
CA GLY A 33 9.16 1.51 -25.50
C GLY A 33 9.19 3.02 -25.25
N ARG A 34 9.08 3.79 -26.33
CA ARG A 34 8.87 5.24 -26.31
C ARG A 34 7.37 5.51 -26.25
N GLY A 35 6.97 6.52 -25.46
CA GLY A 35 5.77 7.31 -25.69
C GLY A 35 4.66 7.16 -24.66
N ALA A 36 4.46 8.21 -23.84
CA ALA A 36 3.16 8.85 -23.58
C ALA A 36 3.24 9.69 -22.28
N THR A 37 3.22 11.01 -22.48
CA THR A 37 2.56 12.07 -21.69
C THR A 37 1.75 11.60 -20.47
N GLY A 38 1.88 12.14 -19.26
CA GLY A 38 1.91 13.54 -18.88
C GLY A 38 0.67 13.83 -18.00
N ASN A 39 0.83 13.82 -16.67
CA ASN A 39 0.08 14.55 -15.63
C ASN A 39 0.27 13.85 -14.28
N GLN A 40 1.16 14.40 -13.44
CA GLN A 40 1.15 14.15 -12.01
C GLN A 40 1.00 15.51 -11.33
N GLY A 41 -0.12 15.70 -10.65
CA GLY A 41 -0.39 16.82 -9.77
C GLY A 41 0.51 16.82 -8.53
N PRO A 42 0.46 17.89 -7.72
CA PRO A 42 1.53 18.25 -6.81
C PRO A 42 1.58 17.33 -5.59
N SER A 43 2.74 16.71 -5.35
CA SER A 43 3.03 16.00 -4.11
C SER A 43 3.20 17.00 -2.97
N TYR A 44 2.28 16.92 -2.02
CA TYR A 44 2.28 17.67 -0.78
C TYR A 44 3.48 17.26 0.11
N ARG A 45 4.28 18.26 0.47
CA ARG A 45 5.03 18.45 1.73
C ARG A 45 5.74 17.23 2.34
N ASP A 46 7.07 17.22 2.16
CA ASP A 46 8.01 16.66 3.12
C ASP A 46 7.78 17.31 4.49
N ILE A 47 7.22 16.53 5.43
CA ILE A 47 7.22 16.86 6.84
C ILE A 47 8.56 16.41 7.40
N ASP A 48 9.44 17.38 7.56
CA ASP A 48 10.66 17.29 8.36
C ASP A 48 10.26 17.17 9.84
N LEU A 49 10.35 15.94 10.36
CA LEU A 49 10.25 15.65 11.79
C LEU A 49 11.52 14.93 12.24
N GLY A 50 12.48 15.75 12.66
CA GLY A 50 12.79 15.80 14.09
C GLY A 50 13.42 14.55 14.70
N GLN A 51 14.74 14.60 14.81
CA GLN A 51 15.51 14.31 16.04
C GLN A 51 15.08 13.08 16.87
N GLY A 52 15.66 11.93 16.54
CA GLY A 52 15.77 10.77 17.44
C GLY A 52 17.16 10.71 18.07
N ALA A 53 17.39 11.53 19.10
CA ALA A 53 18.56 11.48 19.96
C ALA A 53 18.67 10.11 20.64
N ARG A 54 19.83 9.46 20.54
CA ARG A 54 20.18 8.32 21.41
C ARG A 54 20.87 8.86 22.67
N PRO A 55 20.40 8.53 23.88
CA PRO A 55 21.07 8.95 25.10
C PRO A 55 22.35 8.14 25.28
N ARG A 56 23.49 8.83 25.32
CA ARG A 56 24.72 8.34 25.94
C ARG A 56 24.80 8.99 27.30
N ASP A 57 24.53 8.20 28.32
CA ASP A 57 24.87 8.45 29.71
C ASP A 57 25.02 7.04 30.33
N ARG A 58 26.04 6.69 31.12
CA ARG A 58 26.67 7.53 32.14
C ARG A 58 27.99 6.94 32.64
N THR A 59 28.91 7.86 32.93
CA THR A 59 29.86 7.91 34.08
C THR A 59 30.96 6.88 34.26
N THR A 60 32.18 7.36 34.01
CA THR A 60 33.31 7.31 34.93
C THR A 60 32.97 7.87 36.32
N VAL A 61 33.41 7.22 37.40
CA VAL A 61 34.24 7.78 38.50
C VAL A 61 34.46 6.69 39.56
N ALA A 62 35.76 6.39 39.75
CA ALA A 62 36.52 6.11 40.97
C ALA A 62 35.97 5.25 42.13
N GLY A 63 36.89 4.41 42.65
CA GLY A 63 36.89 3.78 43.98
C GLY A 63 36.60 2.29 43.89
N GLY A 64 37.58 1.38 43.80
CA GLY A 64 38.66 1.18 44.77
C GLY A 64 38.08 0.41 45.96
N THR A 65 38.16 -0.93 46.02
CA THR A 65 39.26 -1.74 46.60
C THR A 65 38.65 -3.14 46.78
N GLY A 66 39.34 -4.29 46.80
CA GLY A 66 40.76 -4.61 46.80
C GLY A 66 41.02 -5.82 45.89
N GLN A 67 42.21 -5.91 45.30
CA GLN A 67 43.38 -6.52 45.92
C GLN A 67 43.14 -8.00 46.25
N LYS A 68 43.81 -8.86 45.48
CA LYS A 68 45.01 -9.64 45.87
C LYS A 68 45.21 -10.69 44.78
N ASP A 69 46.37 -11.02 44.25
CA ASP A 69 47.75 -10.54 44.30
C ASP A 69 48.40 -11.33 43.14
N ALA A 70 49.16 -10.66 42.28
CA ALA A 70 50.31 -11.22 41.56
C ALA A 70 50.85 -10.12 40.65
N THR A 71 51.38 -9.09 41.31
CA THR A 71 52.65 -8.47 40.97
C THR A 71 53.30 -9.09 39.75
N GLY A 72 53.34 -8.30 38.67
CA GLY A 72 54.42 -8.36 37.71
C GLY A 72 55.71 -8.20 38.50
N GLN A 73 56.29 -9.31 38.90
CA GLN A 73 57.69 -9.39 39.20
C GLN A 73 58.41 -9.26 37.86
N THR A 74 58.85 -8.04 37.59
CA THR A 74 60.21 -7.81 37.11
C THR A 74 61.17 -8.62 37.99
N GLU A 75 61.30 -9.91 37.69
CA GLU A 75 62.54 -10.64 37.86
C GLU A 75 63.26 -10.47 36.51
N GLY A 76 64.24 -9.57 36.37
CA GLY A 76 65.36 -9.57 37.30
C GLY A 76 66.00 -10.97 37.35
N ASN A 77 65.98 -11.71 36.23
CA ASN A 77 67.04 -12.66 35.96
C ASN A 77 68.06 -11.94 35.07
N ASP A 78 68.87 -11.12 35.74
CA ASP A 78 70.30 -10.95 35.45
C ASP A 78 71.00 -12.30 35.56
N LYS A 79 70.58 -13.25 34.72
CA LYS A 79 71.44 -14.32 34.27
C LYS A 79 71.76 -13.91 32.86
N ALA A 80 72.94 -13.31 32.73
CA ALA A 80 73.67 -13.15 31.48
C ALA A 80 73.12 -14.14 30.46
N ILE A 81 72.57 -13.65 29.34
CA ILE A 81 72.29 -14.52 28.20
C ILE A 81 73.58 -15.32 28.04
N PRO A 82 73.59 -16.65 28.22
CA PRO A 82 74.85 -17.37 28.30
C PRO A 82 75.60 -17.02 27.02
N GLU A 83 76.79 -16.43 27.15
CA GLU A 83 77.57 -15.95 26.00
C GLU A 83 77.78 -17.08 24.97
N GLU A 84 77.60 -18.34 25.38
CA GLU A 84 77.49 -19.54 24.55
C GLU A 84 76.44 -19.51 23.42
N ARG A 85 75.42 -18.63 23.49
CA ARG A 85 74.39 -18.52 22.44
C ARG A 85 74.74 -17.60 21.30
N PHE A 86 75.76 -16.77 21.46
CA PHE A 86 76.16 -15.79 20.47
C PHE A 86 77.57 -16.13 20.01
N LYS A 87 77.69 -16.86 18.90
CA LYS A 87 79.00 -17.04 18.24
C LYS A 87 79.25 -15.80 17.39
N ARG A 88 80.24 -14.98 17.76
CA ARG A 88 80.64 -13.79 16.98
C ARG A 88 81.66 -14.20 15.92
N GLY A 89 81.39 -13.86 14.66
CA GLY A 89 82.38 -13.88 13.57
C GLY A 89 82.61 -12.45 13.08
N ASP A 90 83.69 -12.20 12.32
CA ASP A 90 84.02 -10.87 11.80
C ASP A 90 82.90 -10.32 10.90
N GLY A 91 82.01 -9.52 11.49
CA GLY A 91 80.89 -8.84 10.83
C GLY A 91 79.48 -9.36 11.14
N TYR A 92 79.30 -10.48 11.87
CA TYR A 92 77.96 -11.01 12.21
C TYR A 92 77.91 -11.80 13.51
N THR A 93 76.72 -11.89 14.12
CA THR A 93 76.48 -12.66 15.35
C THR A 93 75.51 -13.81 15.06
N LEU A 94 75.93 -15.06 15.30
CA LEU A 94 75.10 -16.25 15.19
C LEU A 94 74.39 -16.52 16.51
N VAL A 95 73.06 -16.43 16.51
CA VAL A 95 72.21 -16.77 17.67
C VAL A 95 71.84 -18.25 17.61
N VAL A 96 72.41 -19.06 18.51
CA VAL A 96 72.15 -20.51 18.57
C VAL A 96 70.76 -20.76 19.19
N PRO A 97 69.90 -21.60 18.56
CA PRO A 97 68.59 -21.93 19.10
C PRO A 97 68.67 -22.52 20.51
N ASN A 98 67.78 -22.05 21.39
CA ASN A 98 67.66 -22.60 22.74
C ASN A 98 67.09 -24.02 22.69
N GLU A 99 67.94 -25.03 22.80
CA GLU A 99 67.52 -26.44 22.73
C GLU A 99 66.47 -26.80 23.77
N LYS A 100 66.58 -26.28 25.01
CA LYS A 100 65.59 -26.52 26.07
C LYS A 100 64.22 -25.93 25.72
N LYS A 101 64.19 -24.69 25.21
CA LYS A 101 62.94 -24.03 24.76
C LYS A 101 62.38 -24.75 23.53
N ARG A 102 63.23 -25.15 22.58
CA ARG A 102 62.84 -25.93 21.40
C ARG A 102 62.21 -27.26 21.80
N GLN A 103 62.84 -28.01 22.69
CA GLN A 103 62.31 -29.29 23.19
C GLN A 103 60.99 -29.09 23.94
N SER A 104 60.86 -28.02 24.75
CA SER A 104 59.60 -27.68 25.42
C SER A 104 58.47 -27.40 24.43
N VAL A 105 58.75 -26.60 23.39
CA VAL A 105 57.77 -26.29 22.32
C VAL A 105 57.40 -27.55 21.54
N LEU A 106 58.35 -28.42 21.24
CA LEU A 106 58.08 -29.70 20.57
C LEU A 106 57.20 -30.62 21.42
N LYS A 107 57.51 -30.76 22.72
CA LYS A 107 56.71 -31.57 23.65
C LYS A 107 55.30 -31.01 23.82
N GLN A 108 55.16 -29.68 23.91
CA GLN A 108 53.87 -29.01 23.97
C GLN A 108 53.05 -29.27 22.69
N GLY A 109 53.67 -29.11 21.52
CA GLY A 109 53.01 -29.38 20.24
C GLY A 109 52.56 -30.83 20.09
N GLN A 110 53.35 -31.81 20.55
CA GLN A 110 52.96 -33.21 20.57
C GLN A 110 51.74 -33.45 21.47
N LYS A 111 51.76 -32.89 22.69
CA LYS A 111 50.64 -33.02 23.63
C LYS A 111 49.35 -32.40 23.10
N GLU A 112 49.44 -31.23 22.46
CA GLU A 112 48.28 -30.56 21.85
C GLU A 112 47.73 -31.34 20.66
N LEU A 113 48.60 -31.94 19.84
CA LEU A 113 48.20 -32.78 18.71
C LEU A 113 47.46 -34.04 19.18
N GLU A 114 47.94 -34.72 20.21
CA GLU A 114 47.26 -35.87 20.81
C GLU A 114 45.91 -35.47 21.42
N ALA A 115 45.83 -34.34 22.12
CA ALA A 115 44.58 -33.84 22.68
C ALA A 115 43.55 -33.53 21.58
N TYR A 116 44.00 -32.93 20.48
CA TYR A 116 43.15 -32.65 19.32
C TYR A 116 42.65 -33.93 18.64
N GLN A 117 43.50 -34.95 18.50
CA GLN A 117 43.09 -36.24 17.94
C GLN A 117 42.02 -36.92 18.82
N LYS A 118 42.22 -36.97 20.14
CA LYS A 118 41.23 -37.52 21.08
C LYS A 118 39.91 -36.76 21.04
N HIS A 119 39.96 -35.44 20.88
CA HIS A 119 38.76 -34.60 20.72
C HIS A 119 38.03 -34.86 19.41
N LYS A 120 38.78 -35.03 18.31
CA LYS A 120 38.21 -35.41 17.02
C LYS A 120 37.58 -36.80 17.07
N GLU A 121 38.21 -37.75 17.74
CA GLU A 121 37.72 -39.12 17.90
C GLU A 121 36.49 -39.19 18.81
N SER A 122 36.48 -38.48 19.94
CA SER A 122 35.32 -38.44 20.84
C SER A 122 34.11 -37.74 20.23
N ARG A 123 34.36 -36.78 19.33
CA ARG A 123 33.31 -36.09 18.55
C ARG A 123 33.05 -36.73 17.20
N ARG A 124 33.80 -37.77 16.82
CA ARG A 124 33.54 -38.49 15.59
C ARG A 124 32.24 -39.25 15.81
N PRO A 125 31.17 -38.95 15.06
CA PRO A 125 29.94 -39.73 15.16
C PRO A 125 30.27 -41.18 14.81
N ALA A 126 29.95 -42.11 15.71
CA ALA A 126 30.00 -43.54 15.43
C ALA A 126 29.05 -43.80 14.27
N ASN A 127 29.60 -44.26 13.13
CA ASN A 127 28.93 -44.63 11.88
C ASN A 127 27.42 -44.37 11.85
N PHE A 128 27.03 -43.25 11.24
CA PHE A 128 25.63 -42.92 11.02
C PHE A 128 25.06 -43.80 9.90
N SER A 129 24.29 -44.83 10.26
CA SER A 129 23.43 -45.54 9.32
C SER A 129 22.14 -44.74 9.15
N TYR A 130 22.03 -43.98 8.06
CA TYR A 130 20.78 -43.34 7.69
C TYR A 130 19.82 -44.41 7.18
N VAL A 131 18.92 -44.87 8.04
CA VAL A 131 17.70 -45.56 7.60
C VAL A 131 16.64 -44.47 7.52
N GLY A 132 16.19 -44.14 6.31
CA GLY A 132 15.34 -42.99 5.96
C GLY A 132 13.91 -43.04 6.53
N THR A 133 13.77 -43.14 7.85
CA THR A 133 12.51 -43.02 8.58
C THR A 133 12.62 -41.85 9.54
N VAL A 134 12.41 -40.64 9.01
CA VAL A 134 12.26 -39.40 9.79
C VAL A 134 10.79 -39.12 10.18
N GLY A 135 9.88 -40.09 9.98
CA GLY A 135 8.43 -39.93 10.15
C GLY A 135 7.77 -40.76 11.26
N GLY A 136 8.55 -41.34 12.19
CA GLY A 136 8.05 -42.29 13.18
C GLY A 136 8.13 -43.76 12.69
N PRO A 137 7.74 -44.73 13.54
CA PRO A 137 8.12 -46.13 13.36
C PRO A 137 7.47 -46.85 12.17
N ASN A 138 6.44 -46.29 11.53
CA ASN A 138 5.62 -47.01 10.53
C ASN A 138 5.37 -46.25 9.21
N VAL A 139 5.97 -45.08 8.98
CA VAL A 139 5.72 -44.29 7.75
C VAL A 139 7.05 -43.95 7.06
N PRO A 140 7.22 -44.30 5.77
CA PRO A 140 8.42 -43.95 5.02
C PRO A 140 8.51 -42.42 4.83
N GLU A 141 9.73 -41.87 4.82
CA GLU A 141 9.98 -40.43 4.67
C GLU A 141 9.30 -39.83 3.43
N ASP A 142 9.32 -40.56 2.32
CA ASP A 142 8.74 -40.11 1.04
C ASP A 142 7.24 -39.87 1.13
N GLU A 143 6.53 -40.68 1.92
CA GLU A 143 5.09 -40.51 2.12
C GLU A 143 4.78 -39.29 2.98
N VAL A 144 5.55 -39.06 4.04
CA VAL A 144 5.40 -37.86 4.89
C VAL A 144 5.68 -36.60 4.08
N ARG A 145 6.74 -36.58 3.28
CA ARG A 145 7.06 -35.45 2.40
C ARG A 145 5.94 -35.21 1.38
N ARG A 146 5.41 -36.27 0.77
CA ARG A 146 4.28 -36.18 -0.17
C ARG A 146 3.02 -35.63 0.51
N GLN A 147 2.70 -36.08 1.71
CA GLN A 147 1.54 -35.59 2.47
C GLN A 147 1.70 -34.11 2.82
N GLN A 148 2.87 -33.72 3.33
CA GLN A 148 3.19 -32.32 3.64
C GLN A 148 3.07 -31.43 2.40
N GLU A 149 3.55 -31.88 1.24
CA GLU A 149 3.37 -31.16 -0.02
C GLU A 149 1.89 -31.02 -0.41
N GLN A 150 1.08 -32.07 -0.25
CA GLN A 150 -0.35 -32.02 -0.53
C GLN A 150 -1.08 -31.05 0.40
N GLU A 151 -0.78 -31.07 1.69
CA GLU A 151 -1.34 -30.14 2.67
C GLU A 151 -0.97 -28.70 2.35
N ASN A 152 0.31 -28.44 2.05
CA ASN A 152 0.77 -27.12 1.62
C ASN A 152 0.05 -26.65 0.36
N ARG A 153 -0.20 -27.53 -0.62
CA ARG A 153 -0.99 -27.20 -1.82
C ARG A 153 -2.43 -26.85 -1.45
N ARG A 154 -3.09 -27.65 -0.61
CA ARG A 154 -4.48 -27.41 -0.16
C ARG A 154 -4.60 -26.09 0.59
N GLN A 155 -3.66 -25.81 1.50
CA GLN A 155 -3.62 -24.54 2.23
C GLN A 155 -3.43 -23.35 1.28
N ARG A 156 -2.50 -23.47 0.31
CA ARG A 156 -2.30 -22.43 -0.72
C ARG A 156 -3.55 -22.17 -1.55
N MET A 157 -4.26 -23.23 -1.95
CA MET A 157 -5.53 -23.10 -2.68
C MET A 157 -6.61 -22.44 -1.81
N GLY A 158 -6.82 -22.93 -0.59
CA GLY A 158 -7.81 -22.33 0.32
C GLY A 158 -7.53 -20.86 0.65
N MET A 159 -6.27 -20.45 0.75
CA MET A 159 -5.93 -19.03 0.93
C MET A 159 -6.26 -18.18 -0.31
N LYS A 160 -6.08 -18.73 -1.53
CA LYS A 160 -6.48 -18.04 -2.77
C LYS A 160 -7.99 -17.90 -2.83
N ASP A 161 -8.73 -18.97 -2.57
CA ASP A 161 -10.19 -18.98 -2.62
C ASP A 161 -10.77 -17.95 -1.63
N LYS A 162 -10.27 -17.90 -0.39
CA LYS A 162 -10.69 -16.89 0.60
C LYS A 162 -10.41 -15.47 0.14
N ARG A 163 -9.26 -15.22 -0.49
CA ARG A 163 -8.91 -13.89 -1.02
C ARG A 163 -9.83 -13.50 -2.17
N GLU A 164 -10.17 -14.44 -3.04
CA GLU A 164 -11.08 -14.21 -4.16
C GLU A 164 -12.50 -13.96 -3.67
N GLN A 165 -13.00 -14.74 -2.72
CA GLN A 165 -14.29 -14.52 -2.07
C GLN A 165 -14.37 -13.13 -1.44
N TYR A 166 -13.35 -12.74 -0.67
CA TYR A 166 -13.29 -11.41 -0.07
C TYR A 166 -13.32 -10.28 -1.12
N ARG A 167 -12.57 -10.44 -2.22
CA ARG A 167 -12.58 -9.47 -3.33
C ARG A 167 -13.94 -9.41 -4.03
N GLN A 168 -14.60 -10.55 -4.21
CA GLN A 168 -15.92 -10.62 -4.82
C GLN A 168 -16.97 -9.95 -3.93
N THR A 169 -16.94 -10.18 -2.61
CA THR A 169 -17.88 -9.54 -1.69
C THR A 169 -17.69 -8.03 -1.66
N GLN A 170 -16.44 -7.55 -1.62
CA GLN A 170 -16.13 -6.11 -1.68
C GLN A 170 -16.63 -5.48 -2.97
N LYS A 171 -16.30 -6.10 -4.12
CA LYS A 171 -16.78 -5.64 -5.43
C LYS A 171 -18.30 -5.60 -5.51
N GLN A 172 -19.00 -6.62 -5.02
CA GLN A 172 -20.46 -6.64 -5.01
C GLN A 172 -21.05 -5.55 -4.14
N GLN A 173 -20.42 -5.18 -3.03
CA GLN A 173 -20.85 -4.06 -2.18
C GLN A 173 -20.64 -2.72 -2.90
N GLU A 174 -19.46 -2.50 -3.49
CA GLU A 174 -19.17 -1.30 -4.29
C GLU A 174 -20.14 -1.16 -5.46
N ASP A 175 -20.35 -2.24 -6.23
CA ASP A 175 -21.27 -2.24 -7.38
C ASP A 175 -22.71 -1.91 -6.94
N LYS A 176 -23.17 -2.43 -5.80
CA LYS A 176 -24.48 -2.08 -5.23
C LYS A 176 -24.56 -0.60 -4.84
N GLN A 177 -23.55 -0.05 -4.19
CA GLN A 177 -23.53 1.38 -3.83
C GLN A 177 -23.54 2.28 -5.07
N ILE A 178 -22.74 1.94 -6.08
CA ILE A 178 -22.73 2.65 -7.36
C ILE A 178 -24.10 2.60 -8.02
N GLN A 179 -24.75 1.44 -8.01
CA GLN A 179 -26.08 1.27 -8.59
C GLN A 179 -27.12 2.13 -7.85
N MET A 180 -27.11 2.12 -6.51
CA MET A 180 -27.99 2.96 -5.69
C MET A 180 -27.80 4.46 -6.00
N LYS A 181 -26.55 4.93 -6.10
CA LYS A 181 -26.24 6.32 -6.47
C LYS A 181 -26.74 6.65 -7.89
N LYS A 182 -26.52 5.76 -8.86
CA LYS A 182 -27.01 5.94 -10.24
C LYS A 182 -28.53 6.05 -10.30
N ASP A 183 -29.23 5.17 -9.59
CA ASP A 183 -30.69 5.16 -9.57
C ASP A 183 -31.24 6.40 -8.85
N TYR A 184 -30.58 6.86 -7.78
CA TYR A 184 -30.87 8.13 -7.12
C TYR A 184 -30.77 9.31 -8.10
N TYR A 185 -29.62 9.50 -8.76
CA TYR A 185 -29.45 10.61 -9.71
C TYR A 185 -30.37 10.52 -10.92
N ARG A 186 -30.65 9.30 -11.41
CA ARG A 186 -31.65 9.10 -12.48
C ARG A 186 -33.04 9.53 -12.01
N GLY A 187 -33.43 9.20 -10.79
CA GLY A 187 -34.69 9.64 -10.20
C GLY A 187 -34.76 11.17 -10.05
N GLN A 188 -33.68 11.81 -9.59
CA GLN A 188 -33.62 13.27 -9.48
C GLN A 188 -33.69 13.95 -10.85
N ALA A 189 -32.97 13.44 -11.85
CA ALA A 189 -33.01 13.95 -13.21
C ALA A 189 -34.43 13.86 -13.81
N GLN A 190 -35.12 12.73 -13.61
CA GLN A 190 -36.51 12.58 -14.07
C GLN A 190 -37.47 13.56 -13.37
N LYS A 191 -37.33 13.76 -12.05
CA LYS A 191 -38.12 14.76 -11.32
C LYS A 191 -37.89 16.17 -11.86
N LYS A 192 -36.62 16.54 -12.10
CA LYS A 192 -36.24 17.84 -12.67
C LYS A 192 -36.83 18.02 -14.08
N GLU A 193 -36.74 17.01 -14.94
CA GLU A 193 -37.31 17.04 -16.29
C GLU A 193 -38.85 17.20 -16.26
N VAL A 194 -39.54 16.48 -15.38
CA VAL A 194 -41.00 16.60 -15.23
C VAL A 194 -41.39 18.00 -14.74
N ARG A 195 -40.66 18.57 -13.78
CA ARG A 195 -40.88 19.94 -13.29
C ARG A 195 -40.69 20.96 -14.42
N GLN A 196 -39.58 20.87 -15.14
CA GLN A 196 -39.27 21.77 -16.25
C GLN A 196 -40.32 21.68 -17.37
N LYS A 197 -40.79 20.47 -17.71
CA LYS A 197 -41.87 20.30 -18.68
C LYS A 197 -43.19 20.93 -18.23
N LYS A 198 -43.52 20.91 -16.93
CA LYS A 198 -44.72 21.58 -16.41
C LYS A 198 -44.58 23.10 -16.48
N GLU A 199 -43.45 23.63 -16.02
CA GLU A 199 -43.16 25.05 -16.04
C GLU A 199 -43.14 25.63 -17.46
N ASN A 200 -42.49 24.95 -18.41
CA ASN A 200 -42.49 25.36 -19.81
C ASN A 200 -43.90 25.40 -20.40
N LYS A 201 -44.74 24.40 -20.08
CA LYS A 201 -46.15 24.40 -20.51
C LYS A 201 -46.95 25.55 -19.90
N GLU A 202 -46.70 25.90 -18.65
CA GLU A 202 -47.35 27.05 -18.01
C GLU A 202 -46.88 28.37 -18.62
N ARG A 203 -45.59 28.50 -18.90
CA ARG A 203 -45.01 29.66 -19.60
C ARG A 203 -45.62 29.82 -20.99
N GLU A 204 -45.72 28.74 -21.77
CA GLU A 204 -46.37 28.76 -23.09
C GLU A 204 -47.85 29.18 -23.00
N LYS A 205 -48.59 28.68 -22.01
CA LYS A 205 -50.00 29.08 -21.80
C LYS A 205 -50.13 30.57 -21.49
N ARG A 206 -49.30 31.10 -20.56
CA ARG A 206 -49.30 32.53 -20.22
C ARG A 206 -48.97 33.40 -21.42
N LEU A 207 -47.98 33.00 -22.22
CA LEU A 207 -47.63 33.70 -23.45
C LEU A 207 -48.78 33.67 -24.47
N ALA A 208 -49.44 32.53 -24.65
CA ALA A 208 -50.59 32.42 -25.54
C ALA A 208 -51.78 33.28 -25.08
N GLU A 209 -52.03 33.35 -23.76
CA GLU A 209 -53.06 34.21 -23.17
C GLU A 209 -52.75 35.70 -23.37
N ASP A 210 -51.51 36.12 -23.12
CA ASP A 210 -51.06 37.51 -23.36
C ASP A 210 -51.19 37.89 -24.84
N HIS A 211 -50.78 37.00 -25.76
CA HIS A 211 -50.97 37.21 -27.19
C HIS A 211 -52.45 37.35 -27.55
N ARG A 212 -53.33 36.53 -26.97
CA ARG A 212 -54.78 36.62 -27.18
C ARG A 212 -55.32 37.96 -26.65
N GLN A 213 -54.94 38.37 -25.45
CA GLN A 213 -55.39 39.63 -24.85
C GLN A 213 -54.94 40.83 -25.67
N LYS A 214 -53.67 40.87 -26.10
CA LYS A 214 -53.13 41.93 -26.97
C LYS A 214 -53.85 41.99 -28.32
N ASN A 215 -54.11 40.84 -28.94
CA ASN A 215 -54.86 40.75 -30.19
C ASN A 215 -56.30 41.25 -30.03
N GLN A 216 -56.99 40.84 -28.95
CA GLN A 216 -58.34 41.32 -28.64
C GLN A 216 -58.36 42.84 -28.42
N ALA A 217 -57.45 43.36 -27.59
CA ALA A 217 -57.33 44.79 -27.35
C ALA A 217 -57.01 45.59 -28.62
N PHE A 218 -56.26 45.02 -29.56
CA PHE A 218 -56.03 45.62 -30.88
C PHE A 218 -57.31 45.65 -31.73
N LEU A 219 -58.04 44.54 -31.80
CA LEU A 219 -59.32 44.48 -32.53
C LEU A 219 -60.37 45.42 -31.94
N ASP A 220 -60.49 45.49 -30.61
CA ASP A 220 -61.41 46.40 -29.92
C ASP A 220 -61.10 47.87 -30.27
N LYS A 221 -59.81 48.24 -30.31
CA LYS A 221 -59.38 49.58 -30.75
C LYS A 221 -59.75 49.86 -32.21
N LEU A 222 -59.58 48.88 -33.09
CA LEU A 222 -59.90 49.01 -34.52
C LEU A 222 -61.42 49.15 -34.73
N GLU A 223 -62.22 48.34 -34.03
CA GLU A 223 -63.68 48.46 -34.04
C GLU A 223 -64.16 49.79 -33.46
N ALA A 224 -63.57 50.25 -32.34
CA ALA A 224 -63.90 51.55 -31.76
C ALA A 224 -63.58 52.70 -32.72
N GLN A 225 -62.50 52.60 -33.50
CA GLN A 225 -62.17 53.56 -34.56
C GLN A 225 -63.17 53.51 -35.73
N GLN A 226 -63.67 52.33 -36.12
CA GLN A 226 -64.71 52.22 -37.15
C GLN A 226 -66.07 52.77 -36.66
N LYS A 227 -66.48 52.44 -35.42
CA LYS A 227 -67.76 52.86 -34.83
C LYS A 227 -67.81 54.36 -34.50
N ARG A 228 -66.67 55.00 -34.24
CA ARG A 228 -66.58 56.45 -34.01
C ARG A 228 -66.72 57.30 -35.28
N GLY A 229 -66.97 56.68 -36.44
CA GLY A 229 -67.12 57.37 -37.72
C GLY A 229 -65.78 57.93 -38.20
N ARG A 230 -65.51 57.81 -39.51
CA ARG A 230 -64.30 58.34 -40.16
C ARG A 230 -63.97 59.75 -39.63
N PRO A 231 -62.85 59.96 -38.90
CA PRO A 231 -62.27 61.28 -38.85
C PRO A 231 -61.58 61.54 -40.18
N ARG A 232 -61.82 62.75 -40.70
CA ARG A 232 -61.15 63.31 -41.87
C ARG A 232 -59.64 63.14 -41.79
N ALA A 233 -59.07 62.98 -42.98
CA ALA A 233 -57.67 63.07 -43.32
C ALA A 233 -56.83 63.95 -42.39
N GLY A 234 -55.67 63.42 -42.02
CA GLY A 234 -54.49 64.21 -41.69
C GLY A 234 -54.10 64.19 -40.23
N VAL A 235 -53.32 63.18 -39.82
CA VAL A 235 -52.24 63.41 -38.85
C VAL A 235 -51.02 62.57 -39.24
N LYS A 236 -49.98 63.33 -39.57
CA LYS A 236 -48.54 63.06 -39.69
C LYS A 236 -48.05 61.74 -39.08
N SER A 237 -47.45 60.94 -39.94
CA SER A 237 -46.44 59.92 -39.62
C SER A 237 -45.29 60.56 -38.83
N THR A 238 -45.23 60.32 -37.52
CA THR A 238 -43.98 60.47 -36.76
C THR A 238 -43.21 59.17 -36.89
N ALA A 239 -42.00 59.31 -37.43
CA ALA A 239 -41.04 58.27 -37.72
C ALA A 239 -40.84 57.32 -36.52
N GLY A 240 -40.74 56.03 -36.85
CA GLY A 240 -40.49 54.96 -35.91
C GLY A 240 -39.17 55.15 -35.18
N ASP A 241 -39.30 55.40 -33.87
CA ASP A 241 -38.26 55.16 -32.89
C ASP A 241 -38.17 53.65 -32.68
N ARG A 242 -37.15 53.04 -33.30
CA ARG A 242 -36.80 51.63 -33.13
C ARG A 242 -35.81 51.52 -31.99
N HIS A 243 -36.30 51.36 -30.78
CA HIS A 243 -35.54 50.80 -29.68
C HIS A 243 -36.41 49.78 -28.97
N ASP A 244 -36.25 48.51 -29.33
CA ASP A 244 -36.46 47.40 -28.40
C ASP A 244 -35.66 46.19 -28.88
N SER A 245 -34.34 46.35 -28.87
CA SER A 245 -33.44 45.21 -28.83
C SER A 245 -33.64 44.58 -27.47
N LYS A 246 -34.50 43.56 -27.40
CA LYS A 246 -34.60 42.62 -26.30
C LYS A 246 -33.18 42.12 -25.98
N GLU A 247 -32.58 42.68 -24.94
CA GLU A 247 -31.50 42.01 -24.23
C GLU A 247 -32.09 40.68 -23.75
N VAL A 248 -31.62 39.60 -24.36
CA VAL A 248 -31.65 38.29 -23.74
C VAL A 248 -30.70 38.41 -22.56
N VAL A 249 -31.23 38.84 -21.42
CA VAL A 249 -30.61 38.60 -20.13
C VAL A 249 -30.67 37.09 -19.97
N GLU A 250 -29.59 36.42 -20.37
CA GLU A 250 -29.22 35.15 -19.80
C GLU A 250 -29.04 35.43 -18.30
N GLU A 251 -30.11 35.25 -17.53
CA GLU A 251 -29.98 34.95 -16.11
C GLU A 251 -29.23 33.62 -16.04
N GLU A 252 -27.91 33.72 -16.08
CA GLU A 252 -27.03 32.80 -15.37
C GLU A 252 -27.51 32.84 -13.92
N GLN A 253 -28.46 31.96 -13.59
CA GLN A 253 -28.65 31.54 -12.22
C GLN A 253 -27.32 30.91 -11.83
N GLU A 254 -26.51 31.71 -11.14
CA GLU A 254 -25.43 31.27 -10.31
C GLU A 254 -25.89 29.98 -9.64
N GLU A 255 -25.18 28.88 -9.92
CA GLU A 255 -25.25 27.70 -9.09
C GLU A 255 -24.75 28.15 -7.71
N GLU A 256 -25.68 28.66 -6.88
CA GLU A 256 -25.53 28.64 -5.45
C GLU A 256 -25.21 27.18 -5.14
N GLY A 257 -23.96 26.98 -4.68
CA GLY A 257 -23.55 25.76 -4.04
C GLY A 257 -24.61 25.47 -3.00
N PHE A 258 -25.45 24.49 -3.30
CA PHE A 258 -26.26 23.83 -2.32
C PHE A 258 -25.22 23.17 -1.41
N GLU A 259 -24.78 23.90 -0.38
CA GLU A 259 -24.34 23.28 0.85
C GLU A 259 -25.43 22.25 1.11
N GLU A 260 -25.08 20.98 0.95
CA GLU A 260 -25.88 19.92 1.53
C GLU A 260 -26.00 20.34 2.98
N GLU A 261 -27.12 20.98 3.35
CA GLU A 261 -27.56 21.01 4.73
C GLU A 261 -27.70 19.53 5.06
N GLU A 262 -26.60 18.96 5.54
CA GLU A 262 -26.46 17.61 6.02
C GLU A 262 -27.57 17.47 7.03
N ASN A 263 -28.69 16.88 6.63
CA ASN A 263 -29.86 16.78 7.50
C ASN A 263 -29.40 15.99 8.72
N PRO A 264 -29.14 16.63 9.88
CA PRO A 264 -28.40 15.98 10.96
C PRO A 264 -29.26 14.87 11.58
N LEU A 265 -30.59 14.99 11.41
CA LEU A 265 -31.56 13.95 11.75
C LEU A 265 -31.43 12.68 10.89
N ALA A 266 -31.09 12.80 9.61
CA ALA A 266 -30.90 11.65 8.73
C ALA A 266 -29.63 10.89 9.10
N GLU A 267 -28.56 11.60 9.45
CA GLU A 267 -27.31 11.00 9.91
C GLU A 267 -27.46 10.33 11.29
N LEU A 268 -28.18 10.96 12.23
CA LEU A 268 -28.52 10.34 13.53
C LEU A 268 -29.34 9.05 13.35
N ARG A 269 -30.24 9.01 12.38
CA ARG A 269 -31.03 7.81 12.08
C ARG A 269 -30.16 6.66 11.57
N ASP A 270 -29.15 6.95 10.77
CA ASP A 270 -28.23 5.95 10.24
C ASP A 270 -27.26 5.44 11.32
N LEU A 271 -26.82 6.32 12.23
CA LEU A 271 -25.97 5.97 13.37
C LEU A 271 -26.72 5.20 14.46
N TYR A 272 -27.99 5.53 14.70
CA TYR A 272 -28.80 4.99 15.79
C TYR A 272 -30.15 4.43 15.29
N PRO A 273 -30.15 3.34 14.50
CA PRO A 273 -31.37 2.79 13.90
C PRO A 273 -32.37 2.21 14.91
N ASN A 274 -31.95 2.02 16.16
CA ASN A 274 -32.78 1.49 17.25
C ASN A 274 -33.52 2.57 18.04
N TYR A 275 -33.22 3.85 17.80
CA TYR A 275 -33.86 4.98 18.47
C TYR A 275 -35.04 5.50 17.65
N ASP A 276 -36.09 5.95 18.33
CA ASP A 276 -37.28 6.49 17.66
C ASP A 276 -36.96 7.86 17.03
N VAL A 277 -37.54 8.10 15.86
CA VAL A 277 -37.30 9.31 15.06
C VAL A 277 -37.75 10.56 15.81
N GLN A 278 -38.81 10.46 16.62
CA GLN A 278 -39.27 11.58 17.45
C GLN A 278 -38.28 11.93 18.56
N MET A 279 -37.70 10.91 19.21
CA MET A 279 -36.69 11.11 20.25
C MET A 279 -35.40 11.72 19.67
N LEU A 280 -34.95 11.25 18.50
CA LEU A 280 -33.80 11.82 17.80
C LEU A 280 -34.02 13.28 17.37
N SER A 281 -35.26 13.62 16.96
CA SER A 281 -35.66 15.00 16.67
C SER A 281 -35.63 15.89 17.91
N GLU A 282 -36.14 15.42 19.06
CA GLU A 282 -36.14 16.20 20.30
C GLU A 282 -34.73 16.44 20.82
N ILE A 283 -33.85 15.44 20.73
CA ILE A 283 -32.43 15.57 21.13
C ILE A 283 -31.71 16.57 20.22
N LEU A 284 -31.93 16.47 18.90
CA LEU A 284 -31.35 17.41 17.96
C LEU A 284 -31.86 18.84 18.17
N GLN A 285 -33.14 18.99 18.53
CA GLN A 285 -33.72 20.29 18.88
C GLN A 285 -33.16 20.83 20.20
N SER A 286 -32.81 19.96 21.16
CA SER A 286 -32.16 20.35 22.42
C SER A 286 -30.69 20.75 22.25
N ALA A 287 -30.04 20.28 21.17
CA ALA A 287 -28.66 20.56 20.81
C ALA A 287 -28.53 21.66 19.73
N ASP A 288 -29.57 22.50 19.56
CA ASP A 288 -29.62 23.60 18.59
C ASP A 288 -29.28 23.20 17.12
N GLY A 289 -29.51 21.93 16.77
CA GLY A 289 -29.22 21.39 15.44
C GLY A 289 -27.78 20.90 15.24
N ASP A 290 -26.92 20.93 16.27
CA ASP A 290 -25.55 20.40 16.20
C ASP A 290 -25.54 18.86 16.33
N LEU A 291 -24.97 18.20 15.33
CA LEU A 291 -24.88 16.75 15.25
C LEU A 291 -23.94 16.17 16.32
N ASP A 292 -22.79 16.81 16.55
CA ASP A 292 -21.76 16.28 17.45
C ASP A 292 -22.23 16.29 18.92
N GLU A 293 -22.96 17.34 19.30
CA GLU A 293 -23.55 17.46 20.64
C GLU A 293 -24.73 16.50 20.83
N ALA A 294 -25.58 16.31 19.81
CA ALA A 294 -26.64 15.31 19.83
C ALA A 294 -26.08 13.86 19.97
N ILE A 295 -24.97 13.55 19.29
CA ILE A 295 -24.27 12.26 19.43
C ILE A 295 -23.70 12.08 20.84
N ALA A 296 -23.17 13.16 21.45
CA ALA A 296 -22.65 13.11 22.82
C ALA A 296 -23.75 12.79 23.85
N LEU A 297 -24.95 13.34 23.68
CA LEU A 297 -26.11 13.10 24.56
C LEU A 297 -26.65 11.66 24.46
N LEU A 298 -26.55 11.04 23.29
CA LEU A 298 -26.99 9.65 23.06
C LEU A 298 -26.00 8.58 23.54
N ARG A 299 -24.76 8.99 23.88
CA ARG A 299 -23.68 8.08 24.29
C ARG A 299 -23.61 7.84 25.80
N VAL A 300 -24.44 8.52 26.58
CA VAL A 300 -24.58 8.36 28.04
C VAL A 300 -25.42 7.14 28.36
#